data_AF-A0A4R5TRJ1-F1
#
_entry.id   AF-A0A4R5TRJ1-F1
#
_cell.length_a   1.000
_cell.length_b   1.000
_cell.length_c   1.000
_cell.angle_alpha   90.00
_cell.angle_beta   90.00
_cell.angle_gamma   90.00
#
_symmetry.space_group_name_H-M   'P 1'
#
loop_
_entity.id
_entity.type
_entity.pdbx_description
1 polymer ?
#
loop_
_entity_poly.entity_id
_entity_poly.type
_entity_poly.pdbx_seq_one_letter_code
_entity_poly.pdbx_strand_id
1 'polypeptide(L)'
;MSALPTDKAMIEAFMDEAAFEAAGCAAIARLDEQDIERIDRAILSALGDDWKKAGFITSGMVIAAPDEYEEVPEMFYTMRIRALAEASRIEGRGDPHALKTFEIRLPPRDTLT
;
A
#
# COMPACT_ATOMS: atom_id res chain seq x y z
N MET A 1 -28.52 -13.18 7.68
CA MET A 1 -28.48 -12.56 9.01
C MET A 1 -27.36 -13.24 9.77
N SER A 2 -26.19 -12.60 9.90
CA SER A 2 -25.08 -13.17 10.65
C SER A 2 -25.41 -13.08 12.14
N ALA A 3 -25.25 -14.17 12.89
CA ALA A 3 -25.39 -14.14 14.34
C ALA A 3 -24.30 -13.24 14.93
N LEU A 4 -24.69 -12.28 15.77
CA LEU A 4 -23.74 -11.42 16.47
C LEU A 4 -22.89 -12.30 17.42
N PRO A 5 -21.57 -12.08 17.50
CA PRO A 5 -20.70 -12.84 18.38
C PRO A 5 -21.12 -12.64 19.86
N THR A 6 -21.33 -13.75 20.58
CA THR A 6 -21.81 -13.73 21.99
C THR A 6 -20.69 -13.80 23.02
N ASP A 7 -19.49 -14.23 22.61
CA ASP A 7 -18.34 -14.34 23.51
C ASP A 7 -17.62 -13.01 23.65
N LYS A 8 -17.36 -12.58 24.89
CA LYS A 8 -16.70 -11.29 25.20
C LYS A 8 -15.41 -11.07 24.41
N ALA A 9 -14.54 -12.07 24.32
CA ALA A 9 -13.28 -11.96 23.58
C ALA A 9 -13.49 -11.81 22.06
N MET A 10 -14.55 -12.42 21.52
CA MET A 10 -14.91 -12.30 20.11
C MET A 10 -15.55 -10.93 19.82
N ILE A 11 -16.32 -10.38 20.77
CA ILE A 11 -16.82 -9.01 20.70
C ILE A 11 -15.66 -8.01 20.73
N GLU A 12 -14.70 -8.19 21.63
CA GLU A 12 -13.51 -7.33 21.73
C GLU A 12 -12.66 -7.38 20.45
N ALA A 13 -12.38 -8.58 19.92
CA ALA A 13 -11.64 -8.73 18.66
C ALA A 13 -12.37 -8.10 17.47
N PHE A 14 -13.69 -8.28 17.38
CA PHE A 14 -14.51 -7.65 16.33
C PHE A 14 -14.52 -6.12 16.46
N MET A 15 -14.61 -5.60 17.68
CA MET A 15 -14.55 -4.16 17.92
C MET A 15 -13.17 -3.58 17.61
N ASP A 16 -12.10 -4.31 17.92
CA ASP A 16 -10.72 -3.92 17.61
C ASP A 16 -10.46 -3.91 16.09
N GLU A 17 -10.92 -4.96 15.39
CA GLU A 17 -10.87 -5.03 13.91
C GLU A 17 -11.67 -3.89 13.27
N ALA A 18 -12.90 -3.64 13.72
CA ALA A 18 -13.73 -2.54 13.24
C ALA A 18 -13.12 -1.16 13.55
N ALA A 19 -12.49 -1.00 14.72
CA ALA A 19 -11.79 0.23 15.10
C ALA A 19 -10.53 0.45 14.24
N PHE A 20 -9.78 -0.62 13.96
CA PHE A 20 -8.62 -0.60 13.07
C PHE A 20 -9.01 -0.23 11.64
N GLU A 21 -10.09 -0.83 11.11
CA GLU A 21 -10.64 -0.48 9.79
C GLU A 21 -11.09 1.00 9.75
N ALA A 22 -11.80 1.47 10.78
CA ALA A 22 -12.24 2.86 10.88
C ALA A 22 -11.06 3.85 10.96
N ALA A 23 -10.02 3.51 11.73
CA ALA A 23 -8.80 4.32 11.83
C ALA A 23 -8.09 4.43 10.47
N GLY A 24 -7.96 3.31 9.75
CA GLY A 24 -7.38 3.29 8.40
C GLY A 24 -8.15 4.14 7.40
N CYS A 25 -9.49 4.07 7.41
CA CYS A 25 -10.33 4.94 6.57
C CYS A 25 -10.16 6.43 6.92
N ALA A 26 -10.12 6.76 8.21
CA ALA A 26 -9.91 8.13 8.66
C ALA A 26 -8.51 8.66 8.30
N ALA A 27 -7.49 7.81 8.32
CA ALA A 27 -6.14 8.16 7.89
C ALA A 27 -6.10 8.46 6.39
N ILE A 28 -6.70 7.61 5.56
CA ILE A 28 -6.82 7.87 4.11
C ILE A 28 -7.56 9.17 3.83
N ALA A 29 -8.65 9.46 4.56
CA ALA A 29 -9.45 10.67 4.37
C ALA A 29 -8.71 11.97 4.73
N ARG A 30 -7.63 11.89 5.52
CA ARG A 30 -6.78 13.02 5.90
C ARG A 30 -5.71 13.33 4.85
N LEU A 31 -5.40 12.39 3.95
CA LEU A 31 -4.38 12.57 2.93
C LEU A 31 -4.84 13.61 1.91
N ASP A 32 -4.00 14.62 1.68
CA ASP A 32 -4.18 15.54 0.56
C ASP A 32 -3.44 15.07 -0.70
N GLU A 33 -3.55 15.83 -1.78
CA GLU A 33 -2.87 15.52 -3.05
C GLU A 33 -1.34 15.52 -2.90
N GLN A 34 -0.81 16.39 -2.03
CA GLN A 34 0.63 16.48 -1.78
C GLN A 34 1.14 15.24 -1.03
N ASP A 35 0.36 14.69 -0.11
CA ASP A 35 0.67 13.44 0.58
C ASP A 35 0.66 12.25 -0.38
N ILE A 36 -0.32 12.19 -1.28
CA ILE A 36 -0.39 11.16 -2.31
C ILE A 36 0.85 11.23 -3.21
N GLU A 37 1.27 12.44 -3.63
CA GLU A 37 2.49 12.62 -4.40
C GLU A 37 3.75 12.22 -3.63
N ARG A 38 3.83 12.53 -2.32
CA ARG A 38 4.95 12.11 -1.47
C ARG A 38 5.05 10.59 -1.42
N ILE A 39 3.93 9.90 -1.21
CA ILE A 39 3.86 8.44 -1.21
C ILE A 39 4.30 7.87 -2.56
N ASP A 40 3.76 8.39 -3.67
CA ASP A 40 4.16 7.94 -5.01
C ASP A 40 5.66 8.16 -5.28
N ARG A 41 6.21 9.32 -4.90
CA ARG A 41 7.65 9.62 -5.04
C ARG A 41 8.49 8.66 -4.21
N ALA A 42 8.05 8.32 -3.00
CA ALA A 42 8.78 7.41 -2.14
C ALA A 42 8.77 5.98 -2.69
N ILE A 43 7.64 5.49 -3.21
CA ILE A 43 7.55 4.22 -3.92
C ILE A 43 8.54 4.20 -5.09
N LEU A 44 8.52 5.22 -5.94
CA LEU A 44 9.41 5.28 -7.12
C LEU A 44 10.88 5.34 -6.74
N SER A 45 11.22 6.06 -5.66
CA SER A 45 12.60 6.19 -5.16
C SER A 45 13.13 4.88 -4.59
N ALA A 46 12.26 3.97 -4.16
CA ALA A 46 12.63 2.64 -3.68
C ALA A 46 12.88 1.63 -4.81
N LEU A 47 12.55 1.97 -6.06
CA LEU A 47 12.65 1.07 -7.21
C LEU A 47 13.90 1.35 -8.06
N GLY A 48 14.32 0.31 -8.79
CA GLY A 48 15.37 0.34 -9.80
C GLY A 48 14.92 -0.43 -11.03
N ASP A 49 15.87 -0.86 -11.86
CA ASP A 49 15.66 -1.73 -13.02
C ASP A 49 15.44 -3.22 -12.65
N ASP A 50 15.84 -3.60 -11.44
CA ASP A 50 15.59 -4.92 -10.87
C ASP A 50 14.15 -5.10 -10.38
N TRP A 51 13.62 -6.32 -10.57
CA TRP A 51 12.33 -6.73 -10.04
C TRP A 51 12.35 -6.83 -8.51
N LYS A 52 11.44 -6.12 -7.84
CA LYS A 52 11.25 -6.17 -6.38
C LYS A 52 9.83 -6.57 -6.03
N LYS A 53 9.66 -7.37 -4.99
CA LYS A 53 8.33 -7.72 -4.47
C LYS A 53 7.64 -6.48 -3.93
N ALA A 54 6.41 -6.24 -4.37
CA ALA A 54 5.62 -5.10 -3.95
C ALA A 54 5.40 -5.08 -2.43
N GLY A 55 5.16 -6.25 -1.83
CA GLY A 55 5.05 -6.38 -0.36
C GLY A 55 6.30 -5.95 0.42
N PHE A 56 7.50 -6.07 -0.16
CA PHE A 56 8.73 -5.58 0.48
C PHE A 56 8.81 -4.05 0.44
N ILE A 57 8.33 -3.44 -0.64
CA ILE A 57 8.31 -1.97 -0.79
C ILE A 57 7.28 -1.37 0.17
N THR A 58 6.08 -1.94 0.27
CA THR A 58 5.04 -1.47 1.18
C THR A 58 5.47 -1.63 2.64
N SER A 59 6.04 -2.78 3.02
CA SER A 59 6.58 -3.00 4.37
C SER A 59 7.75 -2.06 4.70
N GLY A 60 8.61 -1.76 3.72
CA GLY A 60 9.72 -0.82 3.87
C GLY A 60 9.28 0.64 4.00
N MET A 61 8.15 1.01 3.40
CA MET A 61 7.57 2.36 3.53
C MET A 61 7.00 2.62 4.92
N VAL A 62 6.40 1.60 5.54
CA VAL A 62 5.99 1.64 6.95
C VAL A 62 7.19 1.91 7.88
N ILE A 63 8.39 1.45 7.51
CA ILE A 63 9.61 1.65 8.30
C ILE A 63 10.27 3.02 8.06
N ALA A 64 10.18 3.57 6.84
CA ALA A 64 10.88 4.80 6.45
C ALA A 64 10.13 6.10 6.81
N ALA A 65 8.82 6.04 7.06
CA ALA A 65 8.00 7.16 7.50
C ALA A 65 7.13 6.75 8.72
N PRO A 66 7.75 6.37 9.85
CA PRO A 66 7.06 5.69 10.95
C PRO A 66 6.05 6.57 11.70
N ASP A 67 6.09 7.90 11.57
CA ASP A 67 5.15 8.78 12.28
C ASP A 67 4.07 9.39 11.37
N GLU A 68 4.36 9.58 10.07
CA GLU A 68 3.51 10.37 9.16
C GLU A 68 2.43 9.52 8.47
N TYR A 69 2.71 8.23 8.22
CA TYR A 69 1.82 7.33 7.47
C TYR A 69 1.61 5.96 8.12
N GLU A 70 1.90 5.81 9.41
CA GLU A 70 1.73 4.55 10.17
C GLU A 70 0.28 4.06 10.16
N GLU A 71 -0.68 4.99 10.27
CA GLU A 71 -2.11 4.69 10.27
C GLU A 71 -2.68 4.39 8.86
N VAL A 72 -1.87 4.56 7.80
CA VAL A 72 -2.32 4.32 6.41
C VAL A 72 -2.27 2.81 6.14
N PRO A 73 -3.39 2.16 5.78
CA PRO A 73 -3.44 0.71 5.63
C PRO A 73 -2.67 0.22 4.39
N GLU A 74 -2.12 -1.00 4.44
CA GLU A 74 -1.37 -1.63 3.33
C GLU A 74 -2.14 -1.64 2.00
N MET A 75 -3.47 -1.75 2.07
CA MET A 75 -4.36 -1.69 0.90
C MET A 75 -4.23 -0.36 0.14
N PHE A 76 -4.02 0.77 0.83
CA PHE A 76 -3.83 2.06 0.17
C PHE A 76 -2.55 2.07 -0.66
N TYR A 77 -1.44 1.56 -0.13
CA TYR A 77 -0.19 1.42 -0.89
C TYR A 77 -0.34 0.47 -2.08
N THR A 78 -1.13 -0.60 -1.94
CA THR A 78 -1.49 -1.48 -3.07
C THR A 78 -2.20 -0.71 -4.18
N MET A 79 -3.17 0.15 -3.82
CA MET A 79 -3.87 1.01 -4.77
C MET A 79 -2.90 1.98 -5.45
N ARG A 80 -1.96 2.58 -4.71
CA ARG A 80 -0.94 3.48 -5.28
C ARG A 80 -0.03 2.77 -6.28
N ILE A 81 0.45 1.58 -5.95
CA ILE A 81 1.29 0.77 -6.84
C ILE A 81 0.53 0.46 -8.15
N ARG A 82 -0.76 0.14 -8.08
CA ARG A 82 -1.58 -0.08 -9.29
C ARG A 82 -1.74 1.19 -10.12
N ALA A 83 -2.06 2.31 -9.48
CA ALA A 83 -2.18 3.58 -10.18
C ALA A 83 -0.88 3.97 -10.92
N LEU A 84 0.28 3.71 -10.30
CA LEU A 84 1.58 3.92 -10.95
C LEU A 84 1.81 2.98 -12.14
N ALA A 85 1.38 1.73 -12.05
CA ALA A 85 1.48 0.76 -13.14
C ALA A 85 0.54 1.12 -14.31
N GLU A 86 -0.71 1.50 -14.01
CA GLU A 86 -1.69 1.98 -15.01
C GLU A 86 -1.19 3.25 -15.72
N ALA A 87 -0.51 4.14 -15.01
CA ALA A 87 0.14 5.32 -15.57
C ALA A 87 1.47 5.03 -16.29
N SER A 88 1.88 3.76 -16.43
CA SER A 88 3.15 3.34 -17.03
C SER A 88 4.39 3.96 -16.38
N ARG A 89 4.30 4.34 -15.09
CA ARG A 89 5.43 4.85 -14.30
C ARG A 89 6.28 3.73 -13.70
N ILE A 90 5.71 2.53 -13.60
CA ILE A 90 6.36 1.28 -13.20
C ILE A 90 5.89 0.14 -14.09
N GLU A 91 6.68 -0.91 -14.18
CA GLU A 91 6.26 -2.19 -14.76
C GLU A 91 5.87 -3.16 -13.64
N GLY A 92 4.88 -4.02 -13.90
CA GLY A 92 4.41 -5.04 -12.97
C GLY A 92 4.38 -6.43 -13.61
N ARG A 93 4.73 -7.46 -12.84
CA ARG A 93 4.56 -8.87 -13.23
C ARG A 93 4.02 -9.72 -12.07
N GLY A 94 3.22 -10.73 -12.40
CA GLY A 94 2.50 -11.55 -11.42
C GLY A 94 1.08 -11.04 -11.16
N ASP A 95 0.52 -11.36 -9.99
CA ASP A 95 -0.84 -10.96 -9.61
C ASP A 95 -0.85 -9.63 -8.83
N PRO A 96 -1.38 -8.53 -9.39
CA PRO A 96 -1.47 -7.23 -8.72
C PRO A 96 -2.44 -7.21 -7.52
N HIS A 97 -3.23 -8.27 -7.29
CA HIS A 97 -4.07 -8.47 -6.10
C HIS A 97 -3.35 -9.20 -4.97
N ALA A 98 -2.16 -9.73 -5.22
CA ALA A 98 -1.36 -10.43 -4.22
C ALA A 98 0.05 -9.83 -4.12
N LEU A 99 0.24 -8.83 -3.26
CA LEU A 99 1.53 -8.13 -3.06
C LEU A 99 2.72 -9.05 -2.80
N LYS A 100 2.49 -10.23 -2.19
CA LYS A 100 3.53 -11.24 -1.93
C LYS A 100 4.11 -11.85 -3.22
N THR A 101 3.31 -11.89 -4.28
CA THR A 101 3.66 -12.44 -5.59
C THR A 101 3.78 -11.40 -6.68
N PHE A 102 3.31 -10.17 -6.44
CA PHE A 102 3.47 -9.06 -7.37
C PHE A 102 4.88 -8.49 -7.30
N GLU A 103 5.54 -8.41 -8.44
CA GLU A 103 6.86 -7.78 -8.56
C GLU A 103 6.78 -6.54 -9.44
N ILE A 104 7.51 -5.51 -9.03
CA ILE A 104 7.51 -4.20 -9.66
C ILE A 104 8.94 -3.70 -9.88
N ARG A 105 9.12 -2.89 -10.92
CA ARG A 105 10.38 -2.19 -11.23
C ARG A 105 10.12 -0.87 -11.95
N LEU A 106 11.13 -0.02 -12.07
CA LEU A 106 11.08 1.09 -13.01
C LEU A 106 11.13 0.57 -14.45
N PRO A 107 10.44 1.22 -15.40
CA PRO A 107 10.59 0.90 -16.81
C PRO A 107 12.05 1.09 -17.22
N PRO A 108 12.54 0.31 -18.19
CA PRO A 108 13.83 0.57 -18.82
C PRO A 108 13.90 2.04 -19.24
N ARG A 109 15.00 2.72 -18.95
CA ARG A 109 15.23 4.02 -19.59
C ARG A 109 15.30 3.75 -21.08
N ASP A 110 14.42 4.36 -21.86
CA ASP A 110 14.60 4.43 -23.31
C ASP A 110 15.91 5.17 -23.57
N THR A 111 17.00 4.43 -23.73
CA THR A 111 18.20 4.91 -24.39
C THR A 111 17.87 5.09 -25.86
N LEU A 112 17.18 6.17 -26.18
CA LEU A 112 17.23 6.75 -27.52
C LEU A 112 18.63 7.36 -27.68
N THR A 113 19.58 6.50 -28.08
CA THR A 113 20.82 6.90 -28.77
C THR A 113 20.50 7.42 -30.15
#